data_AF-A0A6I1KQP7-F1
#
_entry.id   AF-A0A6I1KQP7-F1
#
_cell.length_a   1.000
_cell.length_b   1.000
_cell.length_c   1.000
_cell.angle_alpha   90.00
_cell.angle_beta   90.00
_cell.angle_gamma   90.00
#
_symmetry.space_group_name_H-M   'P 1'
#
loop_
_entity.id
_entity.type
_entity.pdbx_description
1 polymer ?
#
loop_
_entity_poly.entity_id
_entity_poly.type
_entity_poly.pdbx_seq_one_letter_code
_entity_poly.pdbx_strand_id
1 'polypeptide(L)'
;MTSHAAGMDLYAELAEDLILEPGGRALIPTGIAIALPDGYEAQIRPRSGLALKHGISLVNSPGTIDPDYRGEIGVIVINHSNAPFTVKCGERIAQMVFAPFVRALFREADNLEETGRGDGGFGHTGR
;
A
#
# COMPACT_ATOMS: atom_id res chain seq x y z
N MET A 1 14.11 10.60 7.44
CA MET A 1 13.65 9.44 8.23
C MET A 1 14.37 9.43 9.57
N THR A 2 13.75 8.90 10.62
CA THR A 2 14.41 8.70 11.93
C THR A 2 14.99 7.29 12.01
N SER A 3 15.87 7.03 12.98
CA SER A 3 16.44 5.70 13.22
C SER A 3 15.41 4.62 13.55
N HIS A 4 14.19 5.02 13.95
CA HIS A 4 13.09 4.12 14.33
C HIS A 4 11.95 4.10 13.30
N ALA A 5 12.15 4.66 12.11
CA ALA A 5 11.13 4.62 11.06
C ALA A 5 10.87 3.17 10.62
N ALA A 6 9.62 2.74 10.69
CA ALA A 6 9.22 1.39 10.27
C ALA A 6 9.23 1.20 8.76
N GLY A 7 9.13 2.30 7.99
CA GLY A 7 9.08 2.27 6.54
C GLY A 7 9.95 3.34 5.89
N MET A 8 10.18 3.16 4.60
CA MET A 8 10.97 4.05 3.76
C MET A 8 10.08 4.84 2.82
N ASP A 9 10.28 6.15 2.74
CA ASP A 9 9.55 7.00 1.79
C ASP A 9 9.90 6.60 0.33
N LEU A 10 8.87 6.43 -0.50
CA LEU A 10 9.00 6.23 -1.95
C LEU A 10 8.74 7.53 -2.69
N TYR A 11 9.53 7.78 -3.72
CA TYR A 11 9.55 9.01 -4.50
C TYR A 11 8.90 8.78 -5.86
N ALA A 12 8.23 9.81 -6.39
CA ALA A 12 7.72 9.81 -7.76
C ALA A 12 8.86 10.02 -8.76
N GLU A 13 9.02 9.12 -9.71
CA GLU A 13 9.93 9.28 -10.85
C GLU A 13 9.09 9.59 -12.08
N LEU A 14 8.94 10.87 -12.41
CA LEU A 14 8.10 11.34 -13.51
C LEU A 14 8.90 12.21 -14.48
N ALA A 15 8.62 12.12 -15.77
CA ALA A 15 9.20 13.02 -16.77
C ALA A 15 8.65 14.45 -16.64
N GLU A 16 7.40 14.58 -16.22
CA GLU A 16 6.70 15.85 -15.99
C GLU A 16 5.74 15.73 -14.79
N ASP A 17 5.40 16.87 -14.18
CA ASP A 17 4.45 16.91 -13.07
C ASP A 17 3.07 16.36 -13.52
N LEU A 18 2.45 15.53 -12.69
CA LEU A 18 1.16 14.91 -12.97
C LEU A 18 0.06 15.55 -12.13
N ILE A 19 -1.02 16.03 -12.77
CA ILE A 19 -2.20 16.53 -12.07
C ILE A 19 -3.22 15.41 -11.92
N LEU A 20 -3.58 15.11 -10.67
CA LEU A 20 -4.69 14.23 -10.31
C LEU A 20 -5.93 15.07 -9.98
N GLU A 21 -6.89 15.07 -10.87
CA GLU A 21 -8.22 15.63 -10.62
C GLU A 21 -8.95 14.89 -9.48
N PRO A 22 -9.94 15.51 -8.82
CA PRO A 22 -10.82 14.83 -7.86
C PRO A 22 -11.36 13.50 -8.39
N GLY A 23 -11.18 12.41 -7.64
CA GLY A 23 -11.55 11.05 -8.04
C GLY A 23 -10.62 10.39 -9.07
N GLY A 24 -9.64 11.13 -9.60
CA GLY A 24 -8.62 10.65 -10.51
C GLY A 24 -7.64 9.69 -9.84
N ARG A 25 -7.11 8.75 -10.64
CA ARG A 25 -6.06 7.81 -10.22
C ARG A 25 -5.02 7.64 -11.30
N ALA A 26 -3.78 7.38 -10.89
CA ALA A 26 -2.68 7.08 -11.81
C ALA A 26 -1.68 6.10 -11.19
N LEU A 27 -1.03 5.32 -12.06
CA LEU A 27 0.16 4.58 -11.70
C LEU A 27 1.36 5.51 -11.79
N ILE A 28 2.06 5.71 -10.67
CA ILE A 28 3.23 6.58 -10.58
C ILE A 28 4.47 5.71 -10.40
N PRO A 29 5.41 5.71 -11.37
CA PRO A 29 6.67 5.00 -11.24
C PRO A 29 7.53 5.55 -10.10
N THR A 30 8.41 4.72 -9.56
CA THR A 30 9.31 5.09 -8.46
C THR A 30 10.78 5.07 -8.86
N GLY A 31 11.10 4.60 -10.07
CA GLY A 31 12.47 4.44 -10.55
C GLY A 31 13.26 3.31 -9.88
N ILE A 32 12.62 2.52 -9.00
CA ILE A 32 13.29 1.44 -8.27
C ILE A 32 12.66 0.08 -8.52
N ALA A 33 13.51 -0.94 -8.51
CA ALA A 33 13.14 -2.35 -8.40
C ALA A 33 13.91 -2.96 -7.24
N ILE A 34 13.35 -4.00 -6.61
CA ILE A 34 13.97 -4.67 -5.47
C ILE A 34 14.00 -6.19 -5.69
N ALA A 35 14.90 -6.86 -4.98
CA ALA A 35 14.89 -8.31 -4.83
C ALA A 35 14.75 -8.62 -3.34
N LEU A 36 13.57 -9.08 -2.93
CA LEU A 36 13.34 -9.47 -1.54
C LEU A 36 13.85 -10.89 -1.30
N PRO A 37 14.31 -11.21 -0.08
CA PRO A 37 14.52 -12.59 0.34
C PRO A 37 13.19 -13.33 0.44
N ASP A 38 13.23 -14.65 0.22
CA ASP A 38 12.08 -15.52 0.44
C ASP A 38 11.53 -15.41 1.87
N GLY A 39 10.21 -15.46 2.01
CA GLY A 39 9.50 -15.32 3.29
C GLY A 39 9.21 -13.87 3.70
N TYR A 40 9.56 -12.89 2.86
CA TYR A 40 9.26 -11.48 3.08
C TYR A 40 8.48 -10.88 1.91
N GLU A 41 7.58 -9.97 2.25
CA GLU A 41 6.90 -9.08 1.30
C GLU A 41 7.26 -7.62 1.62
N ALA A 42 7.10 -6.75 0.63
CA ALA A 42 7.07 -5.32 0.88
C ALA A 42 5.65 -4.77 0.74
N GLN A 43 5.24 -3.93 1.67
CA GLN A 43 3.92 -3.33 1.72
C GLN A 43 4.01 -1.84 1.42
N ILE A 44 3.37 -1.41 0.34
CA ILE A 44 3.28 -0.02 -0.07
C ILE A 44 2.04 0.62 0.58
N ARG A 45 2.25 1.65 1.39
CA ARG A 45 1.23 2.28 2.22
C ARG A 45 1.15 3.79 1.95
N PRO A 46 -0.03 4.42 2.12
CA PRO A 46 -0.18 5.87 2.09
C PRO A 46 0.67 6.57 3.15
N ARG A 47 1.07 7.81 2.86
CA ARG A 47 1.69 8.71 3.83
C ARG A 47 0.60 9.49 4.57
N SER A 48 0.59 9.45 5.90
CA SER A 48 -0.46 10.08 6.71
C SER A 48 -0.64 11.59 6.43
N GLY A 49 0.46 12.29 6.18
CA GLY A 49 0.42 13.72 5.84
C GLY A 49 -0.30 14.01 4.51
N LEU A 50 -0.08 13.19 3.48
CA LEU A 50 -0.76 13.32 2.19
C LEU A 50 -2.24 12.94 2.30
N ALA A 51 -2.55 11.87 3.04
CA ALA A 51 -3.91 11.44 3.28
C ALA A 51 -4.73 12.51 4.02
N LEU A 52 -4.22 13.04 5.14
CA LEU A 52 -4.94 14.00 5.96
C LEU A 52 -5.08 15.38 5.30
N LYS A 53 -4.00 15.88 4.67
CA LYS A 53 -3.97 17.27 4.17
C LYS A 53 -4.49 17.42 2.75
N HIS A 54 -4.37 16.38 1.93
CA HIS A 54 -4.63 16.43 0.50
C HIS A 54 -5.61 15.34 0.01
N GLY A 55 -6.10 14.47 0.90
CA GLY A 55 -7.00 13.38 0.52
C GLY A 55 -6.36 12.34 -0.39
N ILE A 56 -5.03 12.24 -0.38
CA ILE A 56 -4.29 11.32 -1.27
C ILE A 56 -4.09 9.97 -0.59
N SER A 57 -4.49 8.91 -1.29
CA SER A 57 -4.35 7.53 -0.84
C SER A 57 -3.85 6.64 -1.97
N LEU A 58 -3.75 5.34 -1.72
CA LEU A 58 -3.44 4.33 -2.72
C LEU A 58 -4.65 3.41 -2.89
N VAL A 59 -5.03 3.16 -4.15
CA VAL A 59 -6.22 2.35 -4.47
C VAL A 59 -6.11 0.94 -3.91
N ASN A 60 -4.91 0.36 -3.96
CA ASN A 60 -4.63 -1.00 -3.54
C ASN A 60 -3.97 -1.08 -2.16
N SER A 61 -4.10 -0.07 -1.30
CA SER A 61 -3.42 -0.05 0.01
C SER A 61 -3.90 -1.18 0.95
N PRO A 62 -2.98 -1.93 1.60
CA PRO A 62 -1.54 -1.96 1.34
C PRO A 62 -1.22 -2.70 0.03
N GLY A 63 -0.42 -2.07 -0.84
CA GLY A 63 0.05 -2.71 -2.06
C GLY A 63 1.11 -3.76 -1.73
N THR A 64 1.01 -4.96 -2.28
CA THR A 64 1.92 -6.08 -1.98
C THR A 64 2.98 -6.23 -3.07
N ILE A 65 4.24 -6.32 -2.67
CA ILE A 65 5.38 -6.64 -3.55
C ILE A 65 5.91 -8.02 -3.15
N ASP A 66 5.79 -8.97 -4.08
CA ASP A 66 6.19 -10.37 -3.89
C ASP A 66 7.71 -10.56 -3.98
N PRO A 67 8.27 -11.60 -3.33
CA PRO A 67 9.71 -11.83 -3.33
C PRO A 67 10.31 -12.27 -4.67
N ASP A 68 9.50 -12.75 -5.59
CA ASP A 68 9.90 -13.08 -6.96
C ASP A 68 9.67 -11.94 -7.96
N TYR A 69 9.09 -10.81 -7.53
CA TYR A 69 8.92 -9.63 -8.38
C TYR A 69 10.26 -8.91 -8.62
N ARG A 70 10.55 -8.62 -9.89
CA ARG A 70 11.78 -7.90 -10.32
C ARG A 70 11.49 -6.68 -11.20
N GLY A 71 10.23 -6.37 -11.42
CA GLY A 71 9.82 -5.19 -12.16
C GLY A 71 10.01 -3.92 -11.33
N GLU A 72 9.79 -2.79 -11.98
CA GLU A 72 9.74 -1.50 -11.29
C GLU A 72 8.55 -1.45 -10.32
N ILE A 73 8.76 -0.88 -9.14
CA ILE A 73 7.68 -0.62 -8.19
C ILE A 73 6.91 0.61 -8.67
N GLY A 74 5.61 0.44 -8.91
CA GLY A 74 4.69 1.53 -9.18
C GLY A 74 3.69 1.73 -8.05
N VAL A 75 3.26 2.97 -7.86
CA VAL A 75 2.32 3.38 -6.82
C VAL A 75 1.01 3.83 -7.45
N ILE A 76 -0.09 3.14 -7.16
CA ILE A 76 -1.42 3.49 -7.71
C ILE A 76 -2.07 4.56 -6.82
N VAL A 77 -1.74 5.82 -7.08
CA VAL A 77 -2.22 6.97 -6.31
C VAL A 77 -3.65 7.32 -6.72
N ILE A 78 -4.49 7.67 -5.75
CA ILE A 78 -5.85 8.20 -5.93
C ILE A 78 -6.05 9.49 -5.15
N ASN A 79 -6.75 10.44 -5.76
CA ASN A 79 -7.18 11.68 -5.12
C ASN A 79 -8.63 11.57 -4.65
N HIS A 80 -8.85 11.45 -3.33
CA HIS A 80 -10.18 11.46 -2.71
C HIS A 80 -10.65 12.86 -2.29
N SER A 81 -9.85 13.91 -2.51
CA SER A 81 -10.25 15.27 -2.18
C SER A 81 -11.14 15.88 -3.26
N ASN A 82 -11.66 17.07 -2.97
CA ASN A 82 -12.46 17.87 -3.90
C ASN A 82 -11.62 18.91 -4.65
N ALA A 83 -10.29 18.85 -4.58
CA ALA A 83 -9.38 19.76 -5.27
C ALA A 83 -8.35 18.97 -6.10
N PRO A 84 -7.86 19.52 -7.23
CA PRO A 84 -6.76 18.91 -7.97
C PRO A 84 -5.50 18.81 -7.09
N PHE A 85 -4.73 17.75 -7.28
CA PHE A 85 -3.45 17.54 -6.61
C PHE A 85 -2.35 17.31 -7.65
N THR A 86 -1.30 18.12 -7.61
CA THR A 86 -0.14 17.96 -8.50
C THR A 86 0.91 17.11 -7.82
N VAL A 87 1.19 15.92 -8.36
CA VAL A 87 2.32 15.09 -7.96
C VAL A 87 3.55 15.58 -8.70
N LYS A 88 4.56 16.02 -7.94
CA LYS A 88 5.83 16.47 -8.54
C LYS A 88 6.84 15.34 -8.67
N CYS A 89 7.67 15.41 -9.71
CA CYS A 89 8.84 14.53 -9.78
C CYS A 89 9.75 14.75 -8.54
N GLY A 90 10.24 13.67 -7.95
CA GLY A 90 11.00 13.69 -6.70
C GLY A 90 10.17 13.97 -5.44
N GLU A 91 8.83 14.00 -5.52
CA GLU A 91 7.98 14.09 -4.34
C GLU A 91 7.81 12.73 -3.67
N ARG A 92 7.76 12.72 -2.34
CA ARG A 92 7.50 11.51 -1.55
C ARG A 92 6.00 11.19 -1.57
N ILE A 93 5.61 10.13 -2.26
CA ILE A 93 4.19 9.81 -2.53
C ILE A 93 3.64 8.65 -1.68
N ALA A 94 4.49 7.72 -1.26
CA ALA A 94 4.11 6.54 -0.49
C ALA A 94 5.22 6.17 0.51
N GLN A 95 4.98 5.16 1.32
CA GLN A 95 6.01 4.54 2.15
C GLN A 95 5.97 3.03 2.01
N MET A 96 7.12 2.38 2.09
CA MET A 96 7.28 0.93 1.98
C MET A 96 7.71 0.35 3.33
N VAL A 97 7.02 -0.70 3.79
CA VAL A 97 7.35 -1.45 5.01
C VAL A 97 7.60 -2.89 4.64
N PHE A 98 8.67 -3.51 5.16
CA PHE A 98 8.93 -4.93 4.95
C PHE A 98 8.30 -5.76 6.07
N ALA A 99 7.66 -6.87 5.72
CA ALA A 99 7.01 -7.76 6.66
C ALA A 99 7.27 -9.23 6.31
N PRO A 100 7.42 -10.12 7.30
CA PRO A 100 7.41 -11.55 7.04
C PRO A 100 5.99 -12.01 6.64
N PHE A 101 5.90 -12.98 5.74
CA PHE A 101 4.62 -13.63 5.39
C PHE A 101 4.71 -15.15 5.55
N VAL A 102 3.54 -15.80 5.67
CA VAL A 102 3.43 -17.27 5.71
C VAL A 102 2.70 -17.74 4.46
N ARG A 103 3.28 -18.72 3.76
CA ARG A 103 2.59 -19.42 2.68
C ARG A 103 1.67 -20.49 3.29
N ALA A 104 0.38 -20.20 3.36
CA ALA A 104 -0.60 -21.15 3.87
C ALA A 104 -0.77 -22.34 2.91
N LEU A 105 -0.95 -23.53 3.49
CA LEU A 105 -1.41 -24.73 2.78
C LEU A 105 -2.86 -24.97 3.17
N PHE A 106 -3.78 -24.83 2.21
CA PHE A 106 -5.20 -25.03 2.45
C PHE A 106 -5.53 -26.51 2.52
N ARG A 107 -6.38 -26.89 3.49
CA ARG A 107 -6.95 -28.22 3.64
C ARG A 107 -8.47 -28.10 3.66
N GLU A 108 -9.12 -28.71 2.67
CA GLU A 108 -10.58 -28.78 2.60
C GLU A 108 -11.14 -29.69 3.71
N ALA A 109 -12.29 -29.31 4.28
CA ALA A 109 -12.97 -30.04 5.33
C ALA A 109 -14.48 -29.80 5.26
N ASP A 110 -15.27 -30.80 5.65
CA ASP A 110 -16.74 -30.71 5.67
C ASP A 110 -17.25 -29.77 6.77
N ASN A 111 -16.50 -29.63 7.87
CA ASN A 111 -16.86 -28.78 9.01
C ASN A 111 -15.62 -28.14 9.64
N LEU A 112 -15.78 -26.95 10.24
CA LEU A 112 -14.75 -26.26 11.03
C LEU A 112 -14.97 -26.49 12.52
N GLU A 113 -13.91 -26.39 13.33
CA GLU A 113 -14.03 -26.45 14.79
C GLU A 113 -14.81 -25.23 15.33
N GLU A 114 -15.70 -25.46 16.29
CA GLU A 114 -16.46 -24.40 16.92
C GLU A 114 -15.56 -23.51 17.79
N THR A 115 -15.78 -22.20 17.71
CA THR A 115 -15.10 -21.22 18.56
C THR A 115 -16.12 -20.30 19.23
N GLY A 116 -15.76 -19.67 20.34
CA GLY A 116 -16.64 -18.73 21.03
C GLY A 116 -17.05 -17.50 20.21
N ARG A 117 -16.38 -17.22 19.08
CA ARG A 117 -16.77 -16.17 18.13
C ARG A 117 -17.75 -16.66 17.07
N GLY A 118 -17.65 -17.92 16.65
CA GLY A 118 -18.44 -18.48 15.55
C GLY A 118 -18.45 -17.57 14.31
N ASP A 119 -19.63 -17.35 13.75
CA ASP A 119 -19.86 -16.53 12.55
C ASP A 119 -19.94 -15.00 12.82
N GLY A 120 -19.59 -14.54 14.02
CA GLY A 120 -19.66 -13.13 14.39
C GLY A 120 -18.65 -12.24 13.65
N GLY A 121 -19.12 -11.31 12.81
CA GLY A 121 -18.34 -10.33 12.04
C GLY A 121 -18.93 -8.91 12.04
N PHE A 122 -18.23 -7.94 11.43
CA PHE A 122 -18.74 -6.57 11.18
C PHE A 122 -19.29 -5.82 12.41
N GLY A 123 -18.50 -5.75 13.49
CA GLY A 123 -18.92 -5.02 14.70
C GLY A 123 -19.82 -5.82 15.65
N HIS A 124 -19.83 -7.16 15.52
CA HIS A 124 -20.61 -8.08 16.35
C HIS A 124 -20.43 -7.93 17.88
N THR A 125 -19.38 -7.27 18.37
CA THR A 125 -19.17 -6.99 19.80
C THR A 125 -19.70 -5.62 20.25
N GLY A 126 -20.34 -4.86 19.35
CA GLY A 126 -21.23 -3.73 19.63
C GLY A 126 -20.76 -2.72 20.68
N ARG A 127 -20.03 -1.70 20.22
CA ARG A 127 -20.29 -0.30 20.58
C ARG A 127 -20.19 0.56 19.32
#